data_AF-A0A377R0G2-F1
#
_entry.id   AF-A0A377R0G2-F1
#
_cell.length_a   1.000
_cell.length_b   1.000
_cell.length_c   1.000
_cell.angle_alpha   90.00
_cell.angle_beta   90.00
_cell.angle_gamma   90.00
#
_symmetry.space_group_name_H-M   'P 1'
#
loop_
_entity.id
_entity.type
_entity.pdbx_description
1 polymer ?
#
loop_
_entity_poly.entity_id
_entity_poly.type
_entity_poly.pdbx_seq_one_letter_code
_entity_poly.pdbx_strand_id
1 'polypeptide(L)' 'MANANTEHSKKLRAATAAAAAKKKLSSGAYRQYTIRAKAAEMDIIDAAIAKAGGSRTQALLKICKEWLGE' A
#
# COMPACT_ATOMS: atom_id res chain seq x y z
N MET A 1 17.84 23.51 -19.77
CA MET A 1 17.06 22.81 -18.72
C MET A 1 17.98 22.04 -17.76
N ALA A 2 18.74 22.75 -16.90
CA ALA A 2 19.77 22.14 -16.03
C ALA A 2 19.32 21.94 -14.56
N ASN A 3 18.24 22.61 -14.12
CA ASN A 3 17.85 22.65 -12.70
C ASN A 3 16.92 21.50 -12.26
N ALA A 4 16.49 20.64 -13.16
CA ALA A 4 15.54 19.57 -12.85
C ALA A 4 16.18 18.36 -12.13
N ASN A 5 17.50 18.16 -12.29
CA ASN A 5 18.22 17.00 -11.75
C ASN A 5 19.14 17.35 -10.56
N THR A 6 19.11 18.58 -10.07
CA THR A 6 19.87 18.95 -8.88
C THR A 6 19.31 18.22 -7.67
N GLU A 7 20.17 17.87 -6.72
CA GLU A 7 19.78 17.19 -5.47
C GLU A 7 18.67 17.93 -4.72
N HIS A 8 18.69 19.26 -4.76
CA HIS A 8 17.63 20.11 -4.22
C HIS A 8 16.28 19.88 -4.93
N SER A 9 16.27 19.84 -6.26
CA SER A 9 15.04 19.61 -7.04
C SER A 9 14.46 18.22 -6.80
N LYS A 10 15.30 17.18 -6.67
CA LYS A 10 14.86 15.82 -6.32
C LYS A 10 14.26 15.75 -4.92
N LYS A 11 14.94 16.33 -3.92
CA LYS A 11 14.45 16.39 -2.53
C LYS A 11 13.12 17.13 -2.43
N LEU A 12 12.97 18.25 -3.15
CA LEU A 12 11.71 18.99 -3.19
C LEU A 12 10.56 18.14 -3.76
N ARG A 13 10.78 17.44 -4.88
CA ARG A 13 9.75 16.56 -5.47
C ARG A 13 9.37 15.41 -4.54
N ALA A 14 10.34 14.77 -3.90
CA ALA A 14 10.09 13.70 -2.94
C ALA A 14 9.25 14.22 -1.75
N ALA A 15 9.57 15.41 -1.23
CA ALA A 15 8.81 16.03 -0.16
C ALA A 15 7.37 16.39 -0.59
N THR A 16 7.18 16.93 -1.80
CA THR A 16 5.85 17.22 -2.35
C THR A 16 5.02 15.95 -2.54
N ALA A 17 5.63 14.87 -3.03
CA ALA A 17 4.95 13.58 -3.20
C ALA A 17 4.53 12.97 -1.85
N ALA A 18 5.41 13.02 -0.84
CA ALA A 18 5.11 12.58 0.51
C ALA A 18 3.98 13.40 1.16
N ALA A 19 3.99 14.73 0.98
CA ALA A 19 2.92 15.61 1.46
C ALA A 19 1.58 15.32 0.78
N ALA A 20 1.57 15.06 -0.53
CA ALA A 20 0.37 14.67 -1.27
C ALA A 20 -0.18 13.32 -0.81
N ALA A 21 0.68 12.32 -0.59
CA ALA A 21 0.29 11.03 -0.04
C ALA A 21 -0.30 11.17 1.38
N LYS A 22 0.34 11.96 2.24
CA LYS A 22 -0.16 12.27 3.58
C LYS A 22 -1.53 12.96 3.54
N LYS A 23 -1.76 13.88 2.59
CA LYS A 23 -3.04 14.56 2.39
C LYS A 23 -4.15 13.58 2.00
N LYS A 24 -3.87 12.60 1.13
CA LYS A 24 -4.82 11.54 0.71
C LYS A 24 -5.16 10.57 1.84
N LEU A 25 -4.21 10.26 2.72
CA LEU A 25 -4.44 9.51 3.95
C LEU A 25 -5.34 10.30 4.92
N SER A 26 -5.05 11.59 5.13
CA SER A 26 -5.84 12.44 6.03
C SER A 26 -7.26 12.74 5.52
N SER A 27 -7.48 12.73 4.20
CA SER A 27 -8.80 12.97 3.62
C SER A 27 -9.72 11.74 3.69
N GLY A 28 -9.27 10.63 4.26
CA GLY A 28 -10.04 9.39 4.39
C GLY A 28 -10.19 8.60 3.08
N ALA A 29 -9.60 9.06 1.98
CA ALA A 29 -9.65 8.38 0.67
C ALA A 29 -8.87 7.07 0.67
N TYR A 30 -7.85 6.96 1.54
CA TYR A 30 -7.11 5.73 1.77
C TYR A 30 -6.95 5.51 3.27
N ARG A 31 -7.18 4.28 3.72
CA ARG A 31 -6.88 3.85 5.09
C ARG A 31 -5.76 2.83 5.03
N GLN A 32 -4.81 2.96 5.95
CA GLN A 32 -3.73 2.00 6.14
C GLN A 32 -3.98 1.25 7.45
N TYR A 33 -3.72 -0.05 7.45
CA TYR A 33 -3.69 -0.87 8.64
C TYR A 33 -2.41 -1.71 8.63
N THR A 34 -1.88 -1.98 9.82
CA THR A 34 -0.67 -2.79 10.01
C THR A 34 -1.05 -4.05 10.77
N ILE A 35 -0.64 -5.22 10.27
CA ILE A 35 -0.86 -6.51 10.93
C ILE A 35 0.47 -7.01 11.48
N ARG A 36 0.45 -7.50 12.73
CA ARG A 36 1.54 -8.25 13.35
C ARG A 36 0.99 -9.60 13.82
N ALA A 37 1.63 -10.67 13.37
CA ALA A 37 1.29 -12.05 13.68
C ALA A 37 2.58 -12.88 13.75
N LYS A 38 2.48 -14.17 14.13
CA LYS A 38 3.63 -15.08 14.06
C LYS A 38 4.06 -15.28 12.60
N ALA A 39 5.33 -15.60 12.37
CA ALA A 39 5.86 -15.85 11.02
C ALA A 39 5.04 -16.92 10.28
N ALA A 40 4.75 -18.05 10.93
CA ALA A 40 3.93 -19.11 10.34
C ALA A 40 2.50 -18.67 9.96
N GLU A 41 1.91 -17.74 10.71
CA GLU A 41 0.58 -17.19 10.39
C GLU A 41 0.67 -16.25 9.17
N MET A 42 1.74 -15.45 9.11
CA MET A 42 2.04 -14.60 7.95
C MET A 42 2.32 -15.41 6.68
N ASP A 43 3.01 -16.54 6.79
CA ASP A 43 3.30 -17.43 5.66
C ASP A 43 2.01 -17.96 5.02
N ILE A 44 1.03 -18.34 5.86
CA ILE A 44 -0.30 -18.79 5.40
C ILE A 44 -1.03 -17.65 4.69
N ILE A 45 -0.99 -16.44 5.25
CA ILE A 45 -1.62 -15.26 4.66
C ILE A 45 -0.99 -14.93 3.30
N ASP A 46 0.34 -14.97 3.21
CA ASP A 46 1.06 -14.69 1.97
C ASP A 46 0.78 -15.75 0.90
N ALA A 47 0.68 -17.03 1.28
CA ALA A 47 0.27 -18.09 0.37
C ALA A 47 -1.17 -17.90 -0.15
N ALA A 48 -2.10 -17.48 0.72
CA ALA A 48 -3.48 -17.18 0.33
C ALA A 48 -3.54 -15.99 -0.65
N ILE A 49 -2.78 -14.93 -0.38
CA ILE A 49 -2.65 -13.76 -1.27
C ILE A 49 -2.08 -14.17 -2.64
N ALA A 50 -1.02 -14.98 -2.64
CA ALA A 50 -0.39 -15.46 -3.87
C ALA A 50 -1.36 -16.30 -4.71
N LYS A 51 -2.15 -17.16 -4.08
CA LYS A 51 -3.19 -17.96 -4.74
C LYS A 51 -4.33 -17.11 -5.32
N ALA A 52 -4.73 -16.05 -4.61
CA ALA A 52 -5.81 -15.16 -5.05
C ALA A 52 -5.39 -14.30 -6.26
N GLY A 53 -4.11 -13.90 -6.33
CA GLY A 53 -3.50 -13.13 -7.42
C GLY A 53 -3.72 -11.62 -7.35
N GLY A 54 -2.91 -10.87 -8.11
CA GLY A 54 -2.95 -9.40 -8.15
C GLY A 54 -2.11 -8.73 -7.06
N SER A 55 -2.42 -7.46 -6.74
CA SER A 55 -1.78 -6.76 -5.62
C SER A 55 -2.28 -7.28 -4.26
N ARG A 56 -1.50 -7.12 -3.18
CA ARG A 56 -1.90 -7.56 -1.82
C ARG A 56 -3.29 -7.06 -1.42
N THR A 57 -3.62 -5.81 -1.74
CA THR A 57 -4.92 -5.20 -1.44
C THR A 57 -6.04 -5.84 -2.26
N GLN A 58 -5.83 -6.13 -3.55
CA GLN A 58 -6.83 -6.78 -4.39
C GLN A 58 -7.07 -8.23 -3.97
N ALA A 59 -5.99 -8.97 -3.71
CA ALA A 59 -6.04 -10.34 -3.22
C ALA A 59 -6.78 -10.42 -1.89
N LEU A 60 -6.45 -9.55 -0.93
CA LEU A 60 -7.13 -9.54 0.36
C LEU A 60 -8.61 -9.14 0.22
N LEU A 61 -8.92 -8.13 -0.59
CA LEU A 61 -10.31 -7.74 -0.85
C LEU A 61 -11.11 -8.92 -1.43
N LYS A 62 -10.52 -9.66 -2.37
CA LYS A 62 -11.15 -10.85 -2.96
C LYS A 62 -11.43 -11.92 -1.89
N ILE A 63 -10.44 -12.25 -1.06
CA ILE A 63 -10.59 -13.21 0.04
C ILE A 63 -11.69 -12.78 1.01
N CYS A 64 -11.72 -11.50 1.39
CA CYS A 64 -12.73 -10.97 2.30
C CYS A 64 -14.14 -11.01 1.69
N LYS A 65 -14.30 -10.67 0.40
CA LYS A 65 -15.58 -10.76 -0.29
C LYS A 65 -16.09 -12.20 -0.37
N GLU A 66 -15.23 -13.13 -0.74
CA GLU A 66 -15.55 -14.55 -0.77
C GLU A 66 -16.00 -15.07 0.62
N TRP A 67 -15.36 -14.60 1.71
CA TRP A 67 -15.75 -14.96 3.07
C TRP A 67 -17.09 -14.34 3.51
N LEU A 68 -17.37 -13.11 3.09
CA LEU A 68 -18.61 -12.41 3.40
C LEU A 68 -19.80 -12.81 2.50
N GLY A 69 -19.53 -13.53 1.40
CA GLY A 69 -20.54 -13.93 0.42
C GLY A 69 -21.00 -12.80 -0.50
N GLU A 70 -20.14 -11.82 -0.76
CA GLU A 70 -20.39 -10.68 -1.66
C GLU A 70 -19.89 -10.89 -3.10
#